data_AF-A0A6A5GPC2-F1
#
_entry.id   AF-A0A6A5GPC2-F1
#
_cell.length_a   1.000
_cell.length_b   1.000
_cell.length_c   1.000
_cell.angle_alpha   90.00
_cell.angle_beta   90.00
_cell.angle_gamma   90.00
#
_symmetry.space_group_name_H-M   'P 1'
#
loop_
_entity.id
_entity.type
_entity.pdbx_description
1 polymer ?
#
loop_
_entity_poly.entity_id
_entity_poly.type
_entity_poly.pdbx_seq_one_letter_code
_entity_poly.pdbx_strand_id
1 'polypeptide(L)'
;MIILFVIIISVTSQNNSNLGIFAQEDLMLAKCTEPYQIYISSTLFNVSGHEILDPIFMKKFSEFTKNVSTCIGPNVVGNTARHYRFFLDSLTFIGETLYRPSVFRCLQNMSPKINYCFQENTHIYYENVMRINKKKTSDFNTIVDCVIEEMKVDQMCRNKETIQSIGRSMNAIILVAQQFKYFKTGRMRPMVFNPETLG
;
A
#
# COMPACT_ATOMS: atom_id res chain seq x y z
N MET A 1 -18.12 41.02 6.97
CA MET A 1 -18.17 40.79 5.51
C MET A 1 -17.71 39.39 5.09
N ILE A 2 -16.64 38.83 5.65
CA ILE A 2 -16.15 37.47 5.29
C ILE A 2 -17.17 36.36 5.61
N ILE A 3 -17.82 36.43 6.77
CA ILE A 3 -18.87 35.46 7.17
C ILE A 3 -20.07 35.49 6.22
N LEU A 4 -20.42 36.68 5.69
CA LEU A 4 -21.51 36.83 4.72
C LEU A 4 -21.16 36.17 3.37
N PHE A 5 -19.89 36.28 2.93
CA PHE A 5 -19.40 35.61 1.73
C PHE A 5 -19.41 34.08 1.87
N VAL A 6 -19.05 33.55 3.04
CA VAL A 6 -19.10 32.10 3.31
C VAL A 6 -20.53 31.58 3.30
N ILE A 7 -21.49 32.31 3.89
CA ILE A 7 -22.91 31.96 3.88
C ILE A 7 -23.49 32.06 2.46
N ILE A 8 -23.16 33.09 1.68
CA ILE A 8 -23.65 33.26 0.31
C ILE A 8 -23.11 32.14 -0.61
N ILE A 9 -21.84 31.73 -0.48
CA ILE A 9 -21.28 30.59 -1.22
C ILE A 9 -21.96 29.27 -0.80
N SER A 10 -22.24 29.11 0.50
CA SER A 10 -22.92 27.93 1.04
C SER A 10 -24.38 27.82 0.57
N VAL A 11 -25.08 28.96 0.42
CA VAL A 11 -26.48 29.02 -0.02
C VAL A 11 -26.62 28.98 -1.54
N THR A 12 -25.67 29.54 -2.30
CA THR A 12 -25.69 29.51 -3.78
C THR A 12 -25.17 28.21 -4.38
N SER A 13 -24.37 27.42 -3.64
CA SER A 13 -23.91 26.08 -4.07
C SER A 13 -24.96 24.96 -3.90
N GLN A 14 -26.12 25.24 -3.29
CA GLN A 14 -27.19 24.26 -3.16
C GLN A 14 -27.90 23.92 -4.48
N ASN A 15 -27.62 24.66 -5.56
CA ASN A 15 -28.09 24.30 -6.90
C ASN A 15 -26.92 23.81 -7.75
N ASN A 16 -26.83 22.48 -7.86
CA ASN A 16 -25.95 21.69 -8.73
C ASN A 16 -24.44 21.89 -8.51
N SER A 17 -23.79 20.97 -7.78
CA SER A 17 -22.51 20.39 -8.25
C SER A 17 -21.90 19.42 -7.24
N ASN A 18 -21.38 18.31 -7.75
CA ASN A 18 -20.46 17.42 -7.05
C ASN A 18 -19.22 18.16 -6.46
N LEU A 19 -18.98 19.42 -6.85
CA LEU A 19 -17.90 20.28 -6.37
C LEU A 19 -17.99 20.56 -4.85
N GLY A 20 -19.20 20.78 -4.32
CA GLY A 20 -19.38 21.00 -2.88
C GLY A 20 -19.03 19.75 -2.05
N ILE A 21 -19.40 18.57 -2.56
CA ILE A 21 -19.09 17.28 -1.94
C ILE A 21 -17.59 17.00 -1.99
N PHE A 22 -16.93 17.27 -3.12
CA PHE A 22 -15.49 17.05 -3.26
C PHE A 22 -14.67 17.96 -2.35
N ALA A 23 -15.04 19.24 -2.24
CA ALA A 23 -14.39 20.17 -1.31
C ALA A 23 -14.56 19.75 0.16
N GLN A 24 -15.73 19.19 0.52
CA GLN A 24 -15.95 18.63 1.86
C GLN A 24 -15.10 17.39 2.12
N GLU A 25 -14.94 16.51 1.13
CA GLU A 25 -14.09 15.32 1.26
C GLU A 25 -12.60 15.66 1.35
N ASP A 26 -12.13 16.67 0.62
CA ASP A 26 -10.75 17.15 0.74
C ASP A 26 -10.50 17.76 2.14
N LEU A 27 -11.47 18.51 2.69
CA LEU A 27 -11.40 19.01 4.06
C LEU A 27 -11.42 17.87 5.08
N MET A 28 -12.23 16.84 4.85
CA MET A 28 -12.29 15.64 5.66
C MET A 28 -10.95 14.90 5.67
N LEU A 29 -10.29 14.78 4.52
CA LEU A 29 -8.96 14.18 4.41
C LEU A 29 -7.93 14.96 5.25
N ALA A 30 -7.95 16.29 5.18
CA ALA A 30 -7.09 17.14 6.01
C ALA A 30 -7.37 16.94 7.51
N LYS A 31 -8.65 16.93 7.90
CA LYS A 31 -9.07 16.69 9.29
C LYS A 31 -8.66 15.31 9.81
N CYS A 32 -8.74 14.27 8.97
CA CYS A 32 -8.33 12.91 9.35
C CYS A 32 -6.82 12.76 9.51
N THR A 33 -6.02 13.60 8.85
CA THR A 33 -4.55 13.60 8.96
C THR A 33 -4.02 14.59 10.00
N GLU A 34 -4.81 15.57 10.43
CA GLU A 34 -4.46 16.58 11.44
C GLU A 34 -3.86 15.99 12.74
N PRO A 35 -4.41 14.93 13.36
CA PRO A 35 -3.83 14.35 14.58
C PRO A 35 -2.44 13.72 14.37
N TYR A 36 -2.09 13.44 13.11
CA TYR A 36 -0.87 12.74 12.72
C TYR A 36 0.17 13.68 12.09
N GLN A 37 -0.04 15.00 12.09
CA GLN A 37 0.87 15.95 11.43
C GLN A 37 2.31 15.84 11.94
N ILE A 38 2.52 15.64 13.25
CA ILE A 38 3.86 15.42 13.81
C ILE A 38 4.46 14.13 13.27
N TYR A 39 3.71 13.03 13.27
CA TYR A 39 4.19 11.75 12.74
C TYR A 39 4.52 11.85 11.24
N ILE A 40 3.66 12.51 10.45
CA ILE A 40 3.88 12.72 9.02
C ILE A 40 5.15 13.56 8.78
N SER A 41 5.25 14.74 9.41
CA SER A 41 6.33 15.69 9.15
C SER A 41 7.68 15.29 9.74
N SER A 42 7.71 14.61 10.89
CA SER A 42 8.96 14.22 11.55
C SER A 42 9.43 12.82 11.16
N THR A 43 8.50 11.89 10.96
CA THR A 43 8.82 10.45 10.80
C THR A 43 8.64 10.02 9.34
N LEU A 44 7.49 10.29 8.73
CA LEU A 44 7.21 9.85 7.35
C LEU A 44 7.86 10.73 6.27
N PHE A 45 8.34 11.93 6.61
CA PHE A 45 9.05 12.77 5.64
C PHE A 45 10.50 12.30 5.41
N ASN A 46 11.12 11.66 6.40
CA ASN A 46 12.54 11.29 6.40
C ASN A 46 12.79 9.78 6.17
N VAL A 47 11.77 9.01 5.80
CA VAL A 47 11.93 7.57 5.54
C VAL A 47 12.83 7.32 4.32
N SER A 48 13.87 6.52 4.54
CA SER A 48 14.82 6.10 3.51
C SER A 48 14.45 4.77 2.85
N GLY A 49 13.52 4.03 3.45
CA GLY A 49 13.14 2.68 3.07
C GLY A 49 13.74 1.61 3.99
N HIS A 50 14.79 1.91 4.78
CA HIS A 50 15.35 0.95 5.74
C HIS A 50 14.37 0.65 6.89
N GLU A 51 13.49 1.60 7.19
CA GLU A 51 12.51 1.52 8.27
C GLU A 51 11.50 0.38 8.04
N ILE A 52 11.34 -0.09 6.79
CA ILE A 52 10.50 -1.26 6.48
C ILE A 52 11.04 -2.56 7.08
N LEU A 53 12.31 -2.59 7.48
CA LEU A 53 12.91 -3.75 8.15
C LEU A 53 12.61 -3.76 9.65
N ASP A 54 12.06 -2.68 10.20
CA ASP A 54 11.65 -2.58 11.61
C ASP A 54 10.15 -2.92 11.77
N PRO A 55 9.80 -4.06 12.40
CA PRO A 55 8.41 -4.43 12.63
C PRO A 55 7.67 -3.46 13.57
N ILE A 56 8.38 -2.75 14.45
CA ILE A 56 7.78 -1.74 15.34
C ILE A 56 7.35 -0.53 14.53
N PHE A 57 8.24 -0.03 13.66
CA PHE A 57 7.91 1.04 12.72
C PHE A 57 6.70 0.68 11.86
N MET A 58 6.73 -0.51 11.26
CA MET A 58 5.69 -0.93 10.32
C MET A 58 4.35 -1.20 10.98
N LYS A 59 4.33 -1.64 12.25
CA LYS A 59 3.11 -1.70 13.05
C LYS A 59 2.49 -0.32 13.24
N LYS A 60 3.29 0.68 13.67
CA LYS A 60 2.82 2.07 13.84
C LYS A 60 2.32 2.67 12.52
N PHE A 61 3.03 2.40 11.43
CA PHE A 61 2.62 2.84 10.10
C PHE A 61 1.29 2.23 9.66
N SER A 62 1.08 0.94 9.94
CA SER A 62 -0.18 0.23 9.64
C SER A 62 -1.34 0.80 10.47
N GLU A 63 -1.13 1.05 11.76
CA GLU A 63 -2.11 1.69 12.64
C GLU A 63 -2.48 3.11 12.13
N PHE A 64 -1.47 3.90 11.75
CA PHE A 64 -1.70 5.21 11.13
C PHE A 64 -2.56 5.11 9.87
N THR A 65 -2.18 4.27 8.90
CA THR A 65 -2.91 4.15 7.64
C THR A 65 -4.35 3.67 7.86
N LYS A 66 -4.56 2.72 8.76
CA LYS A 66 -5.87 2.18 9.14
C LYS A 66 -6.75 3.23 9.78
N ASN A 67 -6.22 4.01 10.72
CA ASN A 67 -6.97 5.04 11.42
C ASN A 67 -7.39 6.17 10.48
N VAL A 68 -6.50 6.59 9.58
CA VAL A 68 -6.84 7.60 8.56
C VAL A 68 -7.90 7.06 7.61
N SER A 69 -7.77 5.82 7.11
CA SER A 69 -8.79 5.23 6.23
C SER A 69 -10.14 5.11 6.92
N THR A 70 -10.16 4.65 8.18
CA THR A 70 -11.38 4.54 8.99
C THR A 70 -12.04 5.90 9.20
N CYS A 71 -11.25 6.94 9.44
CA CYS A 71 -11.74 8.31 9.58
C CYS A 71 -12.38 8.82 8.29
N ILE A 72 -11.74 8.60 7.12
CA ILE A 72 -12.28 8.96 5.79
C ILE A 72 -13.61 8.22 5.51
N GLY A 73 -13.70 6.97 5.95
CA GLY A 73 -14.93 6.19 5.89
C GLY A 73 -15.27 5.61 4.51
N PRO A 74 -16.32 4.76 4.45
CA PRO A 74 -16.60 3.92 3.29
C PRO A 74 -17.18 4.64 2.07
N ASN A 75 -17.81 5.80 2.26
CA ASN A 75 -18.78 6.36 1.33
C ASN A 75 -18.29 7.59 0.56
N VAL A 76 -16.97 7.71 0.36
CA VAL A 76 -16.38 8.80 -0.43
C VAL A 76 -16.66 8.65 -1.92
N VAL A 77 -17.10 9.74 -2.56
CA VAL A 77 -17.45 9.81 -3.97
C VAL A 77 -16.42 10.56 -4.81
N GLY A 78 -15.64 11.44 -4.20
CA GLY A 78 -14.60 12.24 -4.83
C GLY A 78 -13.36 11.43 -5.21
N ASN A 79 -12.81 11.71 -6.38
CA ASN A 79 -11.69 10.95 -6.93
C ASN A 79 -10.45 11.02 -6.05
N THR A 80 -10.13 12.19 -5.50
CA THR A 80 -8.99 12.41 -4.60
C THR A 80 -9.10 11.51 -3.37
N ALA A 81 -10.19 11.64 -2.61
CA ALA A 81 -10.43 10.83 -1.41
C ALA A 81 -10.43 9.33 -1.71
N ARG A 82 -10.99 8.91 -2.85
CA ARG A 82 -10.96 7.51 -3.29
C ARG A 82 -9.54 7.01 -3.61
N HIS A 83 -8.68 7.83 -4.22
CA HIS A 83 -7.28 7.46 -4.45
C HIS A 83 -6.51 7.32 -3.14
N TYR A 84 -6.63 8.29 -2.22
CA TYR A 84 -5.97 8.21 -0.91
C TYR A 84 -6.42 6.99 -0.14
N ARG A 85 -7.73 6.74 -0.11
CA ARG A 85 -8.28 5.57 0.56
C ARG A 85 -7.79 4.25 -0.03
N PHE A 86 -7.73 4.14 -1.36
CA PHE A 86 -7.10 2.98 -2.01
C PHE A 86 -5.69 2.73 -1.48
N PHE A 87 -4.84 3.77 -1.41
CA PHE A 87 -3.47 3.62 -0.91
C PHE A 87 -3.44 3.25 0.57
N LEU A 88 -4.23 3.92 1.41
CA LEU A 88 -4.30 3.65 2.84
C LEU A 88 -4.72 2.20 3.11
N ASP A 89 -5.81 1.73 2.48
CA ASP A 89 -6.31 0.37 2.64
C ASP A 89 -5.28 -0.67 2.16
N SER A 90 -4.63 -0.42 1.02
CA SER A 90 -3.60 -1.30 0.48
C SER A 90 -2.38 -1.39 1.41
N LEU A 91 -1.92 -0.25 1.94
CA LEU A 91 -0.76 -0.16 2.82
C LEU A 91 -1.05 -0.77 4.19
N THR A 92 -2.25 -0.57 4.74
CA THR A 92 -2.72 -1.27 5.94
C THR A 92 -2.69 -2.77 5.74
N PHE A 93 -3.25 -3.26 4.62
CA PHE A 93 -3.24 -4.70 4.32
C PHE A 93 -1.83 -5.28 4.23
N ILE A 94 -0.92 -4.62 3.51
CA ILE A 94 0.48 -5.05 3.38
C ILE A 94 1.12 -5.14 4.77
N GLY A 95 0.96 -4.09 5.58
CA GLY A 95 1.51 -4.01 6.93
C GLY A 95 0.96 -5.08 7.88
N GLU A 96 -0.36 -5.23 7.95
CA GLU A 96 -1.01 -6.22 8.82
C GLU A 96 -0.82 -7.68 8.36
N THR A 97 -0.41 -7.90 7.11
CA THR A 97 -0.18 -9.24 6.56
C THR A 97 1.29 -9.65 6.62
N LEU A 98 2.21 -8.81 6.13
CA LEU A 98 3.65 -9.14 6.11
C LEU A 98 4.29 -9.13 7.49
N TYR A 99 3.85 -8.25 8.37
CA TYR A 99 4.48 -8.05 9.68
C TYR A 99 3.84 -8.89 10.79
N ARG A 100 2.98 -9.85 10.43
CA ARG A 100 2.59 -10.91 11.36
C ARG A 100 3.85 -11.66 11.80
N PRO A 101 4.01 -12.01 13.10
CA PRO A 101 5.27 -12.56 13.60
C PRO A 101 5.81 -13.77 12.83
N SER A 102 4.94 -14.71 12.45
CA SER A 102 5.32 -15.89 11.67
C SER A 102 5.74 -15.55 10.23
N VAL A 103 5.03 -14.62 9.59
CA VAL A 103 5.27 -14.20 8.21
C VAL A 103 6.57 -13.41 8.11
N PHE A 104 6.77 -12.44 9.00
CA PHE A 104 7.97 -11.61 9.01
C PHE A 104 9.22 -12.43 9.30
N ARG A 105 9.15 -13.36 10.26
CA ARG A 105 10.26 -14.25 10.57
C ARG A 105 10.60 -15.15 9.38
N CYS A 106 9.60 -15.68 8.67
CA CYS A 106 9.80 -16.39 7.41
C CYS A 106 10.58 -15.54 6.39
N LEU A 107 10.18 -14.29 6.13
CA LEU A 107 10.88 -13.40 5.20
C LEU A 107 12.35 -13.18 5.57
N GLN A 108 12.65 -12.98 6.86
CA GLN A 108 14.03 -12.82 7.34
C GLN A 108 14.89 -14.04 7.01
N ASN A 109 14.33 -15.25 7.17
CA ASN A 109 15.01 -16.51 6.87
C ASN A 109 15.13 -16.81 5.38
N MET A 110 14.24 -16.25 4.55
CA MET A 110 14.29 -16.44 3.10
C MET A 110 15.32 -15.56 2.38
N SER A 111 15.84 -14.51 3.03
CA SER A 111 16.86 -13.63 2.46
C SER A 111 18.04 -14.38 1.80
N PRO A 112 18.75 -15.32 2.47
CA PRO A 112 19.83 -16.09 1.84
C PRO A 112 19.34 -17.00 0.70
N LYS A 113 18.11 -17.52 0.78
CA LYS A 113 17.52 -18.42 -0.21
C LYS A 113 17.10 -17.71 -1.50
N ILE A 114 16.76 -16.42 -1.39
CA ILE A 114 16.53 -15.57 -2.57
C ILE A 114 17.82 -15.45 -3.40
N ASN A 115 18.97 -15.25 -2.74
CA ASN A 115 20.26 -15.20 -3.44
C ASN A 115 20.57 -16.52 -4.14
N TYR A 116 20.29 -17.65 -3.49
CA TYR A 116 20.41 -18.98 -4.09
C TYR A 116 19.56 -19.10 -5.37
N CYS A 117 18.29 -18.66 -5.35
CA CYS A 117 17.44 -18.68 -6.54
C CYS A 117 17.99 -17.86 -7.72
N PHE A 118 18.66 -16.74 -7.47
CA PHE A 118 19.36 -15.99 -8.52
C PHE A 118 20.64 -16.69 -9.00
N GLN A 119 21.35 -17.40 -8.11
CA GLN A 119 22.55 -18.16 -8.48
C GLN A 119 22.22 -19.39 -9.34
N GLU A 120 21.14 -20.10 -9.04
CA GLU A 120 20.66 -21.22 -9.87
C GLU A 120 20.15 -20.74 -11.24
N ASN A 121 19.70 -19.48 -11.32
CA ASN A 121 19.19 -18.87 -12.55
C ASN A 121 20.12 -17.75 -13.04
N THR A 122 21.39 -18.09 -13.31
CA THR A 122 22.44 -17.12 -13.68
C THR A 122 22.14 -16.23 -14.90
N HIS A 123 21.22 -16.66 -15.76
CA HIS A 123 20.75 -15.89 -16.92
C HIS A 123 19.74 -14.77 -16.54
N ILE A 124 19.21 -14.79 -15.32
CA ILE A 124 18.24 -13.82 -14.80
C ILE A 124 18.96 -12.76 -13.96
N TYR A 125 18.92 -11.52 -14.43
CA TYR A 125 19.47 -10.38 -13.71
C TYR A 125 18.48 -9.85 -12.66
N TYR A 126 18.98 -9.60 -11.45
CA TYR A 126 18.23 -9.03 -10.33
C TYR A 126 17.42 -7.78 -10.72
N GLU A 127 18.02 -6.88 -11.49
CA GLU A 127 17.37 -5.65 -11.96
C GLU A 127 16.14 -5.90 -12.85
N ASN A 128 16.10 -7.01 -13.58
CA ASN A 128 14.97 -7.35 -14.43
C ASN A 128 13.78 -7.86 -13.62
N VAL A 129 14.04 -8.54 -12.50
CA VAL A 129 13.03 -9.08 -11.58
C VAL A 129 12.50 -7.99 -10.65
N MET A 130 13.37 -7.13 -10.14
CA MET A 130 13.01 -6.09 -9.15
C MET A 130 12.35 -4.85 -9.76
N ARG A 131 12.05 -4.85 -11.06
CA ARG A 131 11.23 -3.82 -11.68
C ARG A 131 9.75 -4.02 -11.33
N ILE A 132 9.38 -3.65 -10.10
CA ILE A 132 8.03 -3.72 -9.51
C ILE A 132 6.95 -3.06 -10.42
N ASN A 133 7.36 -2.16 -11.33
CA ASN A 133 6.47 -1.42 -12.23
C ASN A 133 6.15 -2.12 -13.57
N LYS A 134 6.70 -3.32 -13.85
CA LYS A 134 6.38 -4.08 -15.07
C LYS A 134 5.40 -5.23 -14.75
N LYS A 135 4.69 -5.70 -15.77
CA LYS A 135 3.97 -6.99 -15.70
C LYS A 135 4.94 -8.07 -15.23
N LYS A 136 4.46 -9.02 -14.42
CA LYS A 136 5.21 -10.21 -14.04
C LYS A 136 5.79 -10.86 -15.31
N THR A 137 7.10 -10.80 -15.46
CA THR A 137 7.83 -11.40 -16.58
C THR A 137 7.99 -12.90 -16.35
N SER A 138 8.38 -13.64 -17.38
CA SER A 138 8.79 -15.04 -17.21
C SER A 138 9.87 -15.16 -16.13
N ASP A 139 10.91 -14.33 -16.22
CA ASP A 139 12.01 -14.29 -15.25
C ASP A 139 11.55 -14.03 -13.80
N PHE A 140 10.60 -13.11 -13.62
CA PHE A 140 10.01 -12.85 -12.31
C PHE A 140 9.30 -14.09 -11.77
N ASN A 141 8.50 -14.77 -12.60
CA ASN A 141 7.81 -15.99 -12.20
C ASN A 141 8.81 -17.09 -11.86
N THR A 142 9.86 -17.29 -12.66
CA THR A 142 10.90 -18.29 -12.39
C THR A 142 11.57 -18.08 -11.03
N ILE A 143 11.97 -16.84 -10.70
CA ILE A 143 12.57 -16.55 -9.40
C ILE A 143 11.56 -16.71 -8.26
N VAL A 144 10.33 -16.23 -8.43
CA VAL A 144 9.29 -16.38 -7.41
C VAL A 144 8.96 -17.84 -7.15
N ASP A 145 8.83 -18.65 -8.19
CA ASP A 145 8.55 -20.09 -8.08
C ASP A 145 9.69 -20.80 -7.33
N CYS A 146 10.95 -20.49 -7.65
CA CYS A 146 12.09 -20.98 -6.88
C CYS A 146 12.00 -20.61 -5.39
N VAL A 147 11.72 -19.34 -5.08
CA VAL A 147 11.60 -18.87 -3.69
C VAL A 147 10.45 -19.58 -2.97
N ILE A 148 9.33 -19.85 -3.66
CA ILE A 148 8.19 -20.60 -3.12
C ILE A 148 8.57 -22.06 -2.83
N GLU A 149 9.32 -22.72 -3.70
CA GLU A 149 9.81 -24.08 -3.44
C GLU A 149 10.74 -24.11 -2.22
N GLU A 150 11.65 -23.15 -2.12
CA GLU A 150 12.53 -22.97 -0.96
C GLU A 150 11.75 -22.69 0.35
N MET A 151 10.60 -22.03 0.28
CA MET A 151 9.70 -21.84 1.42
C MET A 151 8.99 -23.13 1.82
N LYS A 152 8.56 -23.97 0.86
CA LYS A 152 7.82 -25.21 1.13
C LYS A 152 8.65 -26.24 1.88
N VAL A 153 9.95 -26.27 1.66
CA VAL A 153 10.88 -27.18 2.35
C VAL A 153 11.42 -26.63 3.67
N ASP A 154 11.28 -25.32 3.92
CA ASP A 154 11.75 -24.66 5.12
C ASP A 154 10.84 -24.92 6.33
N GLN A 155 11.40 -25.31 7.47
CA GLN A 155 10.60 -25.61 8.66
C GLN A 155 9.77 -24.43 9.17
N MET A 156 10.24 -23.20 8.98
CA MET A 156 9.58 -21.99 9.44
C MET A 156 8.60 -21.42 8.41
N CYS A 157 8.90 -21.55 7.13
CA CYS A 157 8.07 -20.99 6.05
C CYS A 157 7.02 -21.95 5.48
N ARG A 158 7.16 -23.28 5.65
CA ARG A 158 6.29 -24.30 5.00
C ARG A 158 4.80 -24.20 5.30
N ASN A 159 4.39 -23.38 6.27
CA ASN A 159 2.98 -23.14 6.54
C ASN A 159 2.32 -22.48 5.31
N LYS A 160 1.27 -23.13 4.78
CA LYS A 160 0.52 -22.66 3.61
C LYS A 160 0.00 -21.22 3.77
N GLU A 161 -0.52 -20.86 4.94
CA GLU A 161 -1.03 -19.52 5.22
C GLU A 161 0.09 -18.47 5.19
N THR A 162 1.28 -18.82 5.67
CA THR A 162 2.46 -17.95 5.59
C THR A 162 2.84 -17.67 4.13
N ILE A 163 2.97 -18.72 3.32
CA ILE A 163 3.30 -18.59 1.89
C ILE A 163 2.24 -17.76 1.15
N GLN A 164 0.96 -18.03 1.41
CA GLN A 164 -0.15 -17.26 0.84
C GLN A 164 -0.13 -15.80 1.27
N SER A 165 0.15 -15.52 2.55
CA SER A 165 0.26 -14.16 3.07
C SER A 165 1.35 -13.37 2.35
N ILE A 166 2.53 -13.98 2.16
CA ILE A 166 3.64 -13.36 1.43
C ILE A 166 3.26 -13.11 -0.03
N GLY A 167 2.68 -14.10 -0.71
CA GLY A 167 2.23 -13.98 -2.10
C GLY A 167 1.22 -12.85 -2.31
N ARG A 168 0.20 -12.78 -1.44
CA ARG A 168 -0.83 -11.72 -1.48
C ARG A 168 -0.24 -10.35 -1.23
N SER A 169 0.64 -10.20 -0.26
CA SER A 169 1.30 -8.93 0.00
C SER A 169 2.22 -8.49 -1.12
N MET A 170 2.94 -9.41 -1.76
CA MET A 170 3.74 -9.10 -2.95
C MET A 170 2.84 -8.59 -4.10
N ASN A 171 1.69 -9.23 -4.33
CA ASN A 171 0.71 -8.77 -5.31
C ASN A 171 0.15 -7.38 -4.96
N ALA A 172 -0.13 -7.11 -3.67
CA ALA A 172 -0.54 -5.79 -3.21
C ALA A 172 0.54 -4.72 -3.45
N ILE A 173 1.81 -5.03 -3.15
CA ILE A 173 2.95 -4.11 -3.38
C ILE A 173 3.08 -3.75 -4.85
N ILE A 174 3.01 -4.75 -5.74
CA ILE A 174 3.04 -4.53 -7.20
C ILE A 174 1.87 -3.64 -7.62
N LEU A 175 0.66 -3.93 -7.14
CA LEU A 175 -0.53 -3.14 -7.46
C LEU A 175 -0.39 -1.69 -6.99
N VAL A 176 0.07 -1.46 -5.75
CA VAL A 176 0.30 -0.12 -5.19
C VAL A 176 1.33 0.64 -6.02
N ALA A 177 2.46 0.02 -6.37
CA ALA A 177 3.49 0.65 -7.17
C ALA A 177 2.99 1.06 -8.57
N GLN A 178 2.22 0.17 -9.21
CA GLN A 178 1.58 0.46 -10.51
C GLN A 178 0.60 1.62 -10.40
N GLN A 179 -0.31 1.59 -9.41
CA GLN A 179 -1.30 2.66 -9.22
C GLN A 179 -0.64 3.98 -8.83
N PHE A 180 0.43 3.96 -8.03
CA PHE A 180 1.18 5.17 -7.68
C PHE A 180 1.80 5.85 -8.91
N LYS A 181 2.27 5.07 -9.89
CA LYS A 181 2.73 5.61 -11.18
C LYS A 181 1.60 6.31 -11.94
N TYR A 182 0.42 5.71 -11.99
CA TYR A 182 -0.75 6.33 -12.62
C TYR A 182 -1.20 7.57 -11.85
N PHE A 183 -1.16 7.54 -10.52
CA PHE A 183 -1.52 8.67 -9.66
C PHE A 183 -0.63 9.88 -9.93
N LYS A 184 0.70 9.68 -9.94
CA LYS A 184 1.68 10.75 -10.24
C LYS A 184 1.51 11.37 -11.63
N THR A 185 0.91 10.66 -12.57
CA THR A 185 0.67 11.15 -13.94
C THR A 185 -0.76 11.65 -14.16
N GLY A 186 -1.59 11.69 -13.11
CA GLY A 186 -3.01 12.06 -13.20
C GLY A 186 -3.88 11.05 -13.97
N ARG A 187 -3.38 9.82 -14.18
CA ARG A 187 -4.04 8.76 -14.98
C ARG A 187 -4.69 7.68 -14.12
N MET A 188 -4.57 7.76 -12.80
CA MET A 188 -5.19 6.78 -11.91
C MET A 188 -6.70 6.92 -12.00
N ARG A 189 -7.38 5.78 -12.16
CA ARG A 189 -8.84 5.71 -12.07
C ARG A 189 -9.22 5.39 -10.61
N PRO A 190 -10.31 5.97 -10.09
CA PRO A 190 -10.82 5.61 -8.77
C PRO A 190 -11.15 4.11 -8.70
N MET A 191 -10.63 3.45 -7.69
CA MET A 191 -10.88 2.02 -7.44
C MET A 191 -10.87 1.74 -5.94
N VAL A 192 -11.47 0.62 -5.55
CA VAL A 192 -11.48 0.12 -4.17
C VAL A 192 -10.44 -0.98 -4.06
N PHE A 193 -9.62 -0.95 -3.02
CA PHE A 193 -8.69 -2.04 -2.75
C PHE A 193 -9.48 -3.26 -2.27
N ASN A 194 -9.29 -4.42 -2.92
CA ASN A 194 -9.93 -5.66 -2.54
C ASN A 194 -8.88 -6.78 -2.37
N PRO A 195 -8.56 -7.19 -1.14
CA PRO A 195 -7.56 -8.22 -0.89
C PRO A 195 -7.95 -9.61 -1.38
N GLU A 196 -9.25 -9.90 -1.58
CA GLU A 196 -9.72 -11.20 -2.08
C GLU A 196 -9.34 -11.43 -3.56
N THR A 197 -9.07 -10.34 -4.29
CA THR A 197 -8.62 -10.40 -5.69
C THR A 197 -7.11 -10.62 -5.83
N LEU A 198 -6.38 -10.57 -4.71
CA LEU A 198 -4.95 -10.84 -4.67
C LEU A 198 -4.78 -12.35 -4.48
N GLY A 199 -4.50 -13.04 -5.59
CA GLY A 199 -4.20 -14.48 -5.59
C GLY A 199 -2.99 -14.84 -4.75
#